data_AF-A0A2T7C5K7-F1
#
_entry.id   AF-A0A2T7C5K7-F1
#
_cell.length_a   1.000
_cell.length_b   1.000
_cell.length_c   1.000
_cell.angle_alpha   90.00
_cell.angle_beta   90.00
_cell.angle_gamma   90.00
#
_symmetry.space_group_name_H-M   'P 1'
#
loop_
_entity.id
_entity.type
_entity.pdbx_description
1 polymer ?
#
loop_
_entity_poly.entity_id
_entity_poly.type
_entity_poly.pdbx_seq_one_letter_code
_entity_poly.pdbx_strand_id
1 'polypeptide(L)'
;MYPLGDQYINSSLSLYLYLHDPSELPPECGMMIELTLSILDQKNGARYTLPGLFSFAGNASCWGWSDFMLLGIWKHWVLACLSGSNCIGKADIAIIGSSTDG
;
A
#
# COMPACT_ATOMS: atom_id res chain seq x y z
N MET A 1 -6.00 -0.76 4.95
CA MET A 1 -6.21 -2.01 4.17
C MET A 1 -7.70 -2.28 4.15
N TYR A 2 -8.27 -2.55 2.97
CA TYR A 2 -9.70 -2.82 2.81
C TYR A 2 -9.90 -4.22 2.19
N PRO A 3 -10.26 -5.23 3.00
CA PRO A 3 -10.28 -6.64 2.57
C PRO A 3 -11.26 -6.97 1.43
N LEU A 4 -12.31 -6.16 1.29
CA LEU A 4 -13.36 -6.33 0.28
C LEU A 4 -13.34 -5.22 -0.75
N GLY A 5 -12.23 -4.47 -0.81
CA GLY A 5 -12.03 -3.43 -1.79
C GLY A 5 -12.52 -2.07 -1.29
N ASP A 6 -12.70 -1.12 -2.20
CA ASP A 6 -13.19 0.22 -1.92
C ASP A 6 -14.61 0.46 -2.46
N GLN A 7 -15.06 1.71 -2.43
CA GLN A 7 -16.41 2.08 -2.86
C GLN A 7 -16.67 1.84 -4.36
N TYR A 8 -15.63 1.62 -5.17
CA TYR A 8 -15.73 1.40 -6.60
C TYR A 8 -15.43 -0.05 -6.99
N ILE A 9 -14.48 -0.69 -6.31
CA ILE A 9 -14.05 -2.06 -6.58
C ILE A 9 -14.34 -2.91 -5.34
N ASN A 10 -15.22 -3.90 -5.46
CA ASN A 10 -15.61 -4.77 -4.33
C ASN A 10 -15.12 -6.23 -4.45
N SER A 11 -14.26 -6.50 -5.44
CA SER A 11 -13.82 -7.84 -5.83
C SER A 11 -12.31 -8.05 -5.65
N SER A 12 -11.67 -7.15 -4.90
CA SER A 12 -10.24 -7.14 -4.60
C SER A 12 -9.99 -6.79 -3.14
N LEU A 13 -8.80 -7.10 -2.66
CA LEU A 13 -8.18 -6.46 -1.52
C LEU A 13 -7.59 -5.13 -1.99
N SER A 14 -7.98 -4.01 -1.37
CA SER A 14 -7.30 -2.73 -1.57
C SER A 14 -6.26 -2.48 -0.48
N LEU A 15 -5.12 -1.93 -0.88
CA LEU A 15 -4.04 -1.59 0.03
C LEU A 15 -3.51 -0.20 -0.28
N TYR A 16 -3.51 0.65 0.74
CA TYR A 16 -3.15 2.05 0.67
C TYR A 16 -2.18 2.40 1.78
N LEU A 17 -1.21 3.25 1.45
CA LEU A 17 -0.35 3.95 2.39
C LEU A 17 -0.95 5.32 2.66
N TYR A 18 -1.13 5.64 3.94
CA TYR A 18 -1.58 6.95 4.39
C TYR A 18 -0.42 7.64 5.10
N LEU A 19 -0.26 8.92 4.81
CA LEU A 19 0.55 9.81 5.63
C LEU A 19 -0.15 9.98 6.98
N HIS A 20 0.59 9.78 8.07
CA HIS A 20 0.00 9.80 9.42
C HIS A 20 -0.56 11.17 9.78
N ASP A 21 0.22 12.21 9.52
CA ASP A 21 -0.21 13.60 9.68
C ASP A 21 0.17 14.41 8.42
N PRO A 22 -0.80 14.68 7.54
CA PRO A 22 -0.57 15.52 6.37
C PRO A 22 -0.21 16.97 6.69
N SER A 23 -0.53 17.45 7.88
CA SER A 23 -0.21 18.82 8.31
C SER A 23 1.26 19.00 8.70
N GLU A 24 1.98 17.90 8.96
CA GLU A 24 3.43 17.91 9.17
C GLU A 24 4.21 18.17 7.87
N LEU A 25 3.57 17.98 6.71
CA LEU A 25 4.14 18.40 5.43
C LEU A 25 3.71 19.84 5.14
N PRO A 26 4.67 20.77 4.94
CA PRO A 26 4.34 22.10 4.46
C PRO A 26 3.53 21.99 3.15
N PRO A 27 2.51 22.82 2.92
CA PRO A 27 1.66 22.75 1.72
C PRO A 27 2.45 22.84 0.40
N GLU A 28 3.59 23.53 0.45
CA GLU A 28 4.52 23.79 -0.65
C GLU A 28 5.58 22.69 -0.81
N CYS A 29 5.67 21.76 0.14
CA CYS A 29 6.59 20.64 0.06
C CYS A 29 6.01 19.49 -0.75
N GLY A 30 6.80 19.01 -1.70
CA GLY A 30 6.55 17.79 -2.44
C GLY A 30 7.56 16.73 -2.04
N MET A 31 7.11 15.52 -1.76
CA MET A 31 7.98 14.36 -1.57
C MET A 31 7.70 13.32 -2.62
N MET A 32 8.73 12.89 -3.33
CA MET A 32 8.67 11.77 -4.26
C MET A 32 9.15 10.51 -3.56
N ILE A 33 8.29 9.51 -3.53
CA ILE A 33 8.53 8.27 -2.80
C ILE A 33 8.43 7.10 -3.77
N GLU A 34 9.49 6.31 -3.78
CA GLU A 34 9.47 4.96 -4.31
C GLU A 34 9.08 4.03 -3.17
N LEU A 35 8.05 3.22 -3.39
CA LEU A 35 7.62 2.22 -2.42
C LEU A 35 7.44 0.85 -3.03
N THR A 36 7.46 -0.14 -2.17
CA THR A 36 7.08 -1.51 -2.48
C THR A 36 6.14 -1.98 -1.38
N LEU A 37 4.88 -2.22 -1.72
CA LEU A 37 3.92 -2.82 -0.80
C LEU A 37 3.85 -4.33 -1.03
N SER A 38 3.81 -5.08 0.06
CA SER A 38 3.71 -6.53 -0.01
C SER A 38 2.89 -7.14 1.10
N ILE A 39 2.33 -8.31 0.81
CA ILE A 39 1.68 -9.17 1.80
C ILE A 39 2.51 -10.45 1.89
N LEU A 40 2.89 -10.80 3.11
CA LEU A 40 3.74 -11.94 3.39
C LEU A 40 2.90 -13.17 3.73
N ASP A 41 3.20 -14.28 3.06
CA ASP A 41 2.81 -15.63 3.45
C ASP A 41 3.70 -16.09 4.61
N GLN A 42 3.09 -16.29 5.78
CA GLN A 42 3.80 -16.72 6.99
C GLN A 42 4.18 -18.19 6.97
N LYS A 43 3.53 -19.00 6.12
CA LYS A 43 3.68 -20.46 6.09
C LYS A 43 4.81 -20.89 5.17
N ASN A 44 4.86 -20.37 3.96
CA ASN A 44 5.87 -20.77 2.96
C ASN A 44 6.89 -19.66 2.67
N GLY A 45 6.77 -18.50 3.32
CA GLY A 45 7.67 -17.35 3.10
C GLY A 45 7.47 -16.65 1.75
N ALA A 46 6.43 -17.03 1.00
CA ALA A 46 6.07 -16.35 -0.24
C ALA A 46 5.63 -14.90 0.03
N ARG A 47 5.71 -14.04 -0.99
CA ARG A 47 5.21 -12.67 -0.88
C ARG A 47 4.53 -12.24 -2.17
N TYR A 48 3.41 -11.54 -2.03
CA TYR A 48 2.82 -10.81 -3.14
C TYR A 48 3.23 -9.35 -3.02
N THR A 49 3.79 -8.79 -4.08
CA THR A 49 4.49 -7.50 -4.04
C THR A 49 4.13 -6.65 -5.24
N LEU A 50 3.78 -5.38 -5.01
CA LEU A 50 3.63 -4.37 -6.06
C LEU A 50 4.52 -3.16 -5.77
N PRO A 51 5.38 -2.75 -6.73
CA PRO A 51 6.15 -1.52 -6.64
C PRO A 51 5.31 -0.32 -7.09
N GLY A 52 5.56 0.85 -6.50
CA GLY A 52 4.87 2.07 -6.80
C GLY A 52 5.77 3.29 -6.68
N LEU A 53 5.48 4.31 -7.47
CA LEU A 53 6.14 5.60 -7.44
C LEU A 53 5.07 6.68 -7.38
N PHE A 54 5.13 7.52 -6.35
CA PHE A 54 4.09 8.52 -6.13
C PHE A 54 4.63 9.73 -5.39
N SER A 55 3.91 10.84 -5.50
CA SER A 55 4.26 12.09 -4.82
C SER A 55 3.25 12.43 -3.73
N PHE A 56 3.72 12.68 -2.52
CA PHE A 56 2.97 13.42 -1.52
C PHE A 56 3.16 14.91 -1.80
N ALA A 57 2.10 15.59 -2.21
CA ALA A 57 2.09 17.04 -2.43
C ALA A 57 0.68 17.59 -2.20
N GLY A 58 0.59 18.77 -1.59
CA GLY A 58 -0.69 19.41 -1.25
C GLY A 58 -1.60 18.50 -0.40
N ASN A 59 -2.84 18.28 -0.85
CA ASN A 59 -3.86 17.55 -0.09
C ASN A 59 -3.84 16.03 -0.30
N ALA A 60 -2.93 15.51 -1.12
CA ALA A 60 -2.82 14.07 -1.37
C ALA A 60 -2.19 13.39 -0.15
N SER A 61 -3.02 12.86 0.76
CA SER A 61 -2.57 12.22 2.01
C SER A 61 -2.42 10.71 1.90
N CYS A 62 -2.78 10.10 0.77
CA CYS A 62 -2.73 8.66 0.59
C CYS A 62 -2.48 8.24 -0.85
N TRP A 63 -1.91 7.05 -1.00
CA TRP A 63 -1.70 6.41 -2.29
C TRP A 63 -1.69 4.89 -2.15
N GLY A 64 -2.08 4.17 -3.20
CA GLY A 64 -2.04 2.72 -3.23
C GLY A 64 -2.88 2.14 -4.36
N TRP A 65 -3.32 0.90 -4.18
CA TRP A 65 -4.07 0.15 -5.17
C TRP A 65 -5.45 -0.22 -4.63
N SER A 66 -6.48 0.23 -5.34
CA SER A 66 -7.86 -0.23 -5.18
C SER A 66 -8.00 -1.73 -5.46
N ASP A 67 -7.15 -2.27 -6.31
CA ASP A 67 -7.14 -3.65 -6.77
C ASP A 67 -5.84 -4.40 -6.45
N PHE A 68 -5.18 -4.05 -5.34
CA PHE A 68 -3.88 -4.62 -4.93
C PHE A 68 -3.81 -6.15 -5.09
N MET A 69 -4.85 -6.87 -4.67
CA MET A 69 -4.97 -8.30 -4.98
C MET A 69 -6.41 -8.68 -5.26
N LEU A 70 -6.70 -9.24 -6.43
CA LEU A 70 -8.03 -9.76 -6.74
C LEU A 70 -8.46 -10.85 -5.74
N LEU A 71 -9.73 -10.85 -5.32
CA LEU A 71 -10.25 -11.81 -4.35
C LEU A 71 -10.14 -13.26 -4.83
N GLY A 72 -10.20 -13.49 -6.15
CA GLY A 72 -9.96 -14.82 -6.73
C GLY A 72 -8.55 -15.33 -6.42
N ILE A 73 -7.54 -14.48 -6.63
CA ILE A 73 -6.15 -14.79 -6.31
C ILE A 73 -5.97 -14.90 -4.79
N TRP A 74 -6.57 -13.97 -4.03
CA TRP A 74 -6.53 -13.97 -2.57
C TRP A 74 -7.08 -15.27 -1.99
N LYS A 75 -8.22 -15.79 -2.45
CA LYS A 75 -8.77 -17.06 -1.94
C LYS A 75 -7.81 -18.23 -2.14
N HIS A 76 -7.15 -18.31 -3.30
CA HIS A 76 -6.15 -19.34 -3.56
C HIS A 76 -4.89 -19.14 -2.69
N TRP A 77 -4.45 -17.89 -2.53
CA TRP A 77 -3.33 -17.53 -1.65
C TRP A 77 -3.65 -17.84 -0.18
N VAL A 78 -4.79 -17.43 0.34
CA VAL A 78 -5.22 -17.66 1.73
C VAL A 78 -5.24 -19.14 2.07
N LEU A 79 -5.78 -19.98 1.18
CA LEU A 79 -5.79 -21.43 1.37
C LEU A 79 -4.37 -22.03 1.43
N ALA A 80 -3.41 -21.43 0.73
CA ALA A 80 -2.03 -21.88 0.70
C ALA A 80 -1.13 -21.26 1.80
N CYS A 81 -1.46 -20.06 2.28
CA CYS A 81 -0.50 -19.14 2.91
C CYS A 81 -0.91 -18.56 4.28
N LEU A 82 -2.19 -18.52 4.63
CA LEU A 82 -2.60 -17.97 5.94
C LEU A 82 -2.52 -19.02 7.04
N SER A 83 -1.61 -18.81 7.98
CA SER A 83 -1.63 -19.49 9.28
C SER A 83 -2.61 -18.76 10.21
N GLY A 84 -3.91 -19.04 10.07
CA GLY A 84 -4.97 -18.42 10.89
C GLY A 84 -5.57 -17.16 10.26
N SER A 85 -6.10 -16.25 11.09
CA SER A 85 -6.87 -15.07 10.66
C SER A 85 -6.04 -13.80 10.44
N ASN A 86 -4.71 -13.88 10.46
CA ASN A 86 -3.81 -12.72 10.46
C ASN A 86 -2.97 -12.69 9.19
N CYS A 87 -2.83 -11.53 8.57
CA CYS A 87 -1.87 -11.27 7.49
C CYS A 87 -0.84 -10.24 7.91
N ILE A 88 0.40 -10.34 7.39
CA ILE A 88 1.42 -9.31 7.59
C ILE A 88 1.57 -8.52 6.29
N GLY A 89 1.32 -7.21 6.38
CA GLY A 89 1.70 -6.25 5.35
C GLY A 89 3.11 -5.74 5.61
N LYS A 90 3.89 -5.54 4.55
CA LYS A 90 5.21 -4.89 4.60
C LYS A 90 5.23 -3.75 3.58
N ALA A 91 5.74 -2.60 4.01
CA ALA A 91 6.02 -1.46 3.15
C ALA A 91 7.52 -1.17 3.20
N ASP A 92 8.21 -1.31 2.08
CA ASP A 92 9.57 -0.79 1.90
C ASP A 92 9.44 0.58 1.21
N ILE A 93 10.02 1.62 1.79
CA ILE A 93 9.81 3.01 1.38
C ILE A 93 11.17 3.71 1.25
N ALA A 94 11.36 4.43 0.14
CA ALA A 94 12.51 5.29 -0.10
C ALA A 94 12.04 6.67 -0.58
N ILE A 95 12.54 7.73 0.07
CA ILE A 95 12.35 9.10 -0.40
C ILE A 95 13.44 9.34 -1.45
N ILE A 96 13.03 9.55 -2.71
CA ILE A 96 13.96 9.72 -3.82
C ILE A 96 14.08 11.17 -4.29
N GLY A 97 13.21 12.05 -3.78
CA GLY A 97 13.28 13.49 -4.03
C GLY A 97 12.38 14.27 -3.08
N SER A 98 12.78 15.50 -2.79
CA SER A 98 11.99 16.44 -2.02
C SER A 98 12.14 17.84 -2.61
N SER A 99 11.05 18.60 -2.65
CA SER A 99 11.09 20.05 -2.87
C SER A 99 10.77 20.76 -1.56
N THR A 100 11.51 21.82 -1.29
CA THR A 100 11.22 22.80 -0.24
C THR A 100 11.28 24.17 -0.90
N ASP A 101 10.28 25.02 -0.67
CA ASP A 101 10.40 26.42 -1.04
C ASP A 101 11.47 27.05 -0.15
N GLY A 102 12.45 27.70 -0.80
CA GLY A 102 13.69 28.19 -0.19
C GLY A 102 13.54 29.46 0.64
#